data_AF-A0A0R2G2N0-F1
#
_entry.id   AF-A0A0R2G2N0-F1
#
_cell.length_a   1.000
_cell.length_b   1.000
_cell.length_c   1.000
_cell.angle_alpha   90.00
_cell.angle_beta   90.00
_cell.angle_gamma   90.00
#
_symmetry.space_group_name_H-M   'P 1'
#
loop_
_entity.id
_entity.type
_entity.pdbx_description
1 polymer ?
#
loop_
_entity_poly.entity_id
_entity_poly.type
_entity_poly.pdbx_seq_one_letter_code
_entity_poly.pdbx_strand_id
1 'polypeptide(L)'
;MLLRKIDRNLIIMSQYLLKSEEHEEIYKIISSEDFYKNIDSLSDSTYEGIYTNRHLWIFQCEKEWKKGTGIFREDIRKLEVKPRCELCNTALRTEKYHIINRENGNSLWIGKECFEHILNNDIKMGMNDFTPNEAEKFERLKSMYSGLFKFVAEKPELNAEYEVSSEVIDLCLKLKRKINKEIRDTVKSNSTNRIKLKELLGKVDDAYKKIKFDISKKNEYSGFSNKLKARVSKNQTMEELDKIIKGVQQNHGFLDTNSASLIKDNLFLNHYMKLLKGLYGEKVERFDDKFNTFHFFLNYKSYKLRAKLNSRDTINAFGYDTENFKPQNNCENILFPLDLKWEGQETKDNLFLIGYEYLVNRKNSYKNYELRVGELESFIRANEIIGVNTEKVSRFLKSIVILRSRDKFFLCNASDIIMIGESVVKGQNILFNKKEIDNKKSLLQELFDRYYLKYNSR
;
A
#
# COMPACT_ATOMS: atom_id res chain seq x y z
N MET A 1 -10.40 31.20 4.80
CA MET A 1 -11.88 31.20 4.71
C MET A 1 -12.45 31.18 6.13
N LEU A 2 -13.11 32.27 6.56
CA LEU A 2 -13.43 32.54 7.96
C LEU A 2 -14.46 31.57 8.56
N LEU A 3 -15.58 31.35 7.88
CA LEU A 3 -16.64 30.40 8.26
C LEU A 3 -17.08 29.63 7.01
N ARG A 4 -17.17 28.29 7.09
CA ARG A 4 -17.80 27.51 6.01
C ARG A 4 -19.30 27.75 6.02
N LYS A 5 -19.95 27.58 4.87
CA LYS A 5 -21.40 27.79 4.72
C LYS A 5 -22.21 26.97 5.74
N ILE A 6 -21.75 25.75 6.01
CA ILE A 6 -22.32 24.83 7.00
C ILE A 6 -22.22 25.42 8.41
N ASP A 7 -21.02 25.87 8.79
CA ASP A 7 -20.74 26.44 10.12
C ASP A 7 -21.52 27.75 10.34
N ARG A 8 -21.62 28.60 9.30
CA ARG A 8 -22.42 29.83 9.29
C ARG A 8 -23.90 29.54 9.47
N ASN A 9 -24.45 28.60 8.71
CA ASN A 9 -25.87 28.26 8.81
C ASN A 9 -26.21 27.56 10.13
N LEU A 10 -25.27 26.79 10.69
CA LEU A 10 -25.43 26.21 12.03
C LEU A 10 -25.54 27.31 13.10
N ILE A 11 -24.71 28.35 12.98
CA ILE A 11 -24.77 29.54 13.85
C ILE A 11 -26.10 30.28 13.68
N ILE A 12 -26.54 30.52 12.45
CA ILE A 12 -27.80 31.24 12.15
C ILE A 12 -29.01 30.50 12.75
N MET A 13 -29.00 29.17 12.71
CA MET A 13 -30.09 28.33 13.18
C MET A 13 -30.06 28.07 14.70
N SER A 14 -28.95 28.36 15.38
CA SER A 14 -28.78 28.17 16.82
C SER A 14 -29.27 29.38 17.62
N GLN A 15 -29.91 29.13 18.77
CA GLN A 15 -30.28 30.20 19.69
C GLN A 15 -29.12 30.71 20.54
N TYR A 16 -27.97 30.04 20.55
CA TYR A 16 -26.81 30.38 21.37
C TYR A 16 -26.36 31.83 21.21
N LEU A 17 -26.20 32.33 19.98
CA LEU A 17 -25.77 33.72 19.74
C LEU A 17 -26.87 34.76 19.94
N LEU A 18 -28.12 34.34 20.18
CA LEU A 18 -29.24 35.26 20.47
C LEU A 18 -29.39 35.54 21.97
N LYS A 19 -28.53 34.96 22.83
CA LYS A 19 -28.66 35.03 24.30
C LYS A 19 -27.99 36.22 24.97
N SER A 20 -27.18 37.01 24.27
CA SER A 20 -26.54 38.21 24.81
C SER A 20 -26.38 39.31 23.75
N GLU A 21 -26.47 40.57 24.16
CA GLU A 21 -26.43 41.75 23.27
C GLU A 21 -25.17 41.78 22.38
N GLU A 22 -23.99 41.47 22.93
CA GLU A 22 -22.72 41.39 22.17
C GLU A 22 -22.75 40.31 21.08
N HIS A 23 -23.48 39.22 21.27
CA HIS A 23 -23.59 38.15 20.28
C HIS A 23 -24.68 38.44 19.23
N GLU A 24 -25.65 39.31 19.56
CA GLU A 24 -26.70 39.71 18.63
C GLU A 24 -26.14 40.55 17.46
N GLU A 25 -25.20 41.44 17.73
CA GLU A 25 -24.52 42.24 16.70
C GLU A 25 -23.71 41.33 15.76
N ILE A 26 -22.96 40.39 16.32
CA ILE A 26 -22.22 39.38 15.56
C ILE A 26 -23.17 38.49 14.75
N TYR A 27 -24.32 38.10 15.32
CA TYR A 27 -25.33 37.32 14.62
C TYR A 27 -25.89 38.08 13.41
N LYS A 28 -26.16 39.39 13.52
CA LYS A 28 -26.61 40.24 12.41
C LYS A 28 -25.56 40.29 11.28
N ILE A 29 -24.28 40.38 11.62
CA ILE A 29 -23.18 40.35 10.65
C ILE A 29 -23.13 38.98 9.95
N ILE A 30 -23.13 37.88 10.71
CA ILE A 30 -23.03 36.52 10.19
C ILE A 30 -24.26 36.16 9.33
N SER A 31 -25.46 36.58 9.70
CA SER A 31 -26.72 36.28 9.01
C SER A 31 -26.93 37.05 7.71
N SER A 32 -26.18 38.13 7.46
CA SER A 32 -26.26 38.94 6.23
C SER A 32 -26.07 38.10 4.95
N GLU A 33 -26.97 38.24 3.98
CA GLU A 33 -26.93 37.48 2.71
C GLU A 33 -25.62 37.67 1.92
N ASP A 34 -25.03 38.87 2.01
CA ASP A 34 -23.77 39.22 1.36
C ASP A 34 -22.54 39.04 2.27
N PHE A 35 -22.65 38.29 3.36
CA PHE A 35 -21.56 38.07 4.33
C PHE A 35 -20.21 37.82 3.67
N TYR A 36 -20.14 36.91 2.70
CA TYR A 36 -18.87 36.57 2.03
C TYR A 36 -18.31 37.68 1.12
N LYS A 37 -19.15 38.61 0.65
CA LYS A 37 -18.71 39.77 -0.13
C LYS A 37 -18.26 40.92 0.77
N ASN A 38 -18.88 41.03 1.95
CA ASN A 38 -18.70 42.17 2.84
C ASN A 38 -17.73 41.89 3.99
N ILE A 39 -17.23 40.65 4.12
CA ILE A 39 -16.35 40.24 5.22
C ILE A 39 -15.04 41.02 5.24
N ASP A 40 -14.51 41.36 4.07
CA ASP A 40 -13.27 42.14 3.90
C ASP A 40 -13.49 43.65 4.12
N SER A 41 -14.75 44.08 4.27
CA SER A 41 -15.12 45.47 4.58
C SER A 41 -15.45 45.71 6.05
N LEU A 42 -15.35 44.67 6.89
CA LEU A 42 -15.48 44.80 8.34
C LEU A 42 -14.27 45.54 8.91
N SER A 43 -14.46 46.27 10.02
CA SER A 43 -13.33 46.84 10.75
C SER A 43 -12.40 45.73 11.25
N ASP A 44 -11.10 46.00 11.31
CA ASP A 44 -10.08 45.03 11.75
C ASP A 44 -10.44 44.40 13.11
N SER A 45 -10.94 45.20 14.06
CA SER A 45 -11.38 44.74 15.39
C SER A 45 -12.52 43.71 15.33
N THR A 46 -13.51 43.93 14.47
CA THR A 46 -14.69 43.06 14.34
C THR A 46 -14.33 41.80 13.57
N TYR A 47 -13.52 41.95 12.52
CA TYR A 47 -12.97 40.84 11.77
C TYR A 47 -12.13 39.91 12.67
N GLU A 48 -11.20 40.47 13.46
CA GLU A 48 -10.38 39.73 14.42
C GLU A 48 -11.23 39.10 15.54
N GLY A 49 -12.28 39.78 16.01
CA GLY A 49 -13.22 39.23 17.00
C GLY A 49 -13.94 37.97 16.49
N ILE A 50 -14.46 38.01 15.26
CA ILE A 50 -15.07 36.84 14.61
C ILE A 50 -14.02 35.77 14.34
N TYR A 51 -12.85 36.15 13.82
CA TYR A 51 -11.75 35.23 13.55
C TYR A 51 -11.37 34.47 14.83
N THR A 52 -11.22 35.15 15.94
CA THR A 52 -10.76 34.57 17.20
C THR A 52 -11.82 33.66 17.79
N ASN A 53 -13.10 34.08 17.80
CA ASN A 53 -14.15 33.40 18.56
C ASN A 53 -14.97 32.37 17.76
N ARG A 54 -14.86 32.35 16.42
CA ARG A 54 -15.67 31.47 15.54
C ARG A 54 -15.73 30.01 15.98
N HIS A 55 -14.63 29.45 16.44
CA HIS A 55 -14.52 28.04 16.79
C HIS A 55 -15.32 27.72 18.06
N LEU A 56 -15.35 28.65 19.02
CA LEU A 56 -16.13 28.56 20.24
C LEU A 56 -17.63 28.67 19.94
N TRP A 57 -18.02 29.59 19.05
CA TRP A 57 -19.41 29.75 18.65
C TRP A 57 -19.95 28.52 17.93
N ILE A 58 -19.23 28.03 16.92
CA ILE A 58 -19.59 26.80 16.18
C ILE A 58 -19.81 25.66 17.17
N PHE A 59 -18.87 25.49 18.10
CA PHE A 59 -18.92 24.44 19.11
C PHE A 59 -20.14 24.55 20.04
N GLN A 60 -20.50 25.74 20.48
CA GLN A 60 -21.68 25.93 21.34
C GLN A 60 -22.98 25.71 20.58
N CYS A 61 -23.02 26.10 19.29
CA CYS A 61 -24.13 25.79 18.40
C CYS A 61 -24.25 24.27 18.18
N GLU A 62 -23.14 23.56 17.91
CA GLU A 62 -23.12 22.09 17.83
C GLU A 62 -23.62 21.44 19.12
N LYS A 63 -23.23 21.97 20.29
CA LYS A 63 -23.65 21.47 21.60
C LYS A 63 -25.14 21.69 21.87
N GLU A 64 -25.68 22.86 21.54
CA GLU A 64 -27.12 23.15 21.57
C GLU A 64 -27.88 22.09 20.76
N TRP A 65 -27.44 21.85 19.53
CA TRP A 65 -28.03 20.87 18.63
C TRP A 65 -27.73 19.41 19.01
N LYS A 66 -26.81 19.11 19.95
CA LYS A 66 -26.58 17.76 20.50
C LYS A 66 -27.40 17.45 21.75
N LYS A 67 -27.65 18.45 22.61
CA LYS A 67 -28.20 18.22 23.96
C LYS A 67 -29.71 17.99 24.04
N GLY A 68 -30.43 18.09 22.92
CA GLY A 68 -31.89 18.00 22.93
C GLY A 68 -32.50 17.07 21.88
N THR A 69 -31.77 16.18 21.20
CA THR A 69 -32.28 15.66 19.92
C THR A 69 -33.22 14.48 20.00
N GLY A 70 -34.48 14.71 19.59
CA GLY A 70 -35.22 13.67 18.88
C GLY A 70 -34.65 13.56 17.47
N ILE A 71 -34.14 12.39 17.09
CA ILE A 71 -33.59 12.14 15.76
C ILE A 71 -34.53 11.19 15.03
N PHE A 72 -35.09 11.65 13.92
CA PHE A 72 -35.91 10.81 13.05
C PHE A 72 -35.26 10.75 11.68
N ARG A 73 -34.95 9.53 11.23
CA ARG A 73 -34.49 9.29 9.86
C ARG A 73 -35.72 9.11 8.98
N GLU A 74 -35.79 9.86 7.89
CA GLU A 74 -36.88 9.76 6.93
C GLU A 74 -36.35 9.54 5.51
N ASP A 75 -36.92 8.57 4.81
CA ASP A 75 -36.65 8.32 3.39
C ASP A 75 -37.39 9.35 2.54
N ILE A 76 -36.68 9.93 1.56
CA ILE A 76 -37.26 10.96 0.69
C ILE A 76 -38.20 10.30 -0.32
N ARG A 77 -39.50 10.59 -0.23
CA ARG A 77 -40.50 10.07 -1.18
C ARG A 77 -40.34 10.76 -2.54
N LYS A 78 -40.54 10.02 -3.64
CA LYS A 78 -40.37 10.51 -5.03
C LYS A 78 -41.18 11.77 -5.40
N LEU A 79 -42.20 12.11 -4.63
CA LEU A 79 -43.10 13.25 -4.86
C LEU A 79 -42.71 14.52 -4.05
N GLU A 80 -41.75 14.44 -3.11
CA GLU A 80 -41.23 15.64 -2.45
C GLU A 80 -40.36 16.44 -3.43
N VAL A 81 -40.69 17.71 -3.64
CA VAL A 81 -39.93 18.60 -4.54
C VAL A 81 -38.53 18.83 -3.96
N LYS A 82 -37.55 18.04 -4.44
CA LYS A 82 -36.09 18.16 -4.23
C LYS A 82 -35.71 18.72 -2.85
N PRO A 83 -35.90 17.97 -1.74
CA PRO A 83 -35.48 18.43 -0.43
C PRO A 83 -33.99 18.75 -0.43
N ARG A 84 -33.62 19.90 0.14
CA ARG A 84 -32.23 20.33 0.30
C ARG A 84 -31.91 20.34 1.78
N CYS A 85 -30.65 20.08 2.12
CA CYS A 85 -30.20 20.20 3.51
C CYS A 85 -30.25 21.67 3.95
N GLU A 86 -30.87 21.95 5.09
CA GLU A 86 -31.03 23.33 5.60
C GLU A 86 -29.71 23.97 6.04
N LEU A 87 -28.65 23.18 6.26
CA LEU A 87 -27.33 23.69 6.63
C LEU A 87 -26.40 23.92 5.43
N CYS A 88 -26.31 22.97 4.49
CA CYS A 88 -25.37 23.09 3.36
C CYS A 88 -26.06 23.49 2.03
N ASN A 89 -27.39 23.45 1.97
CA ASN A 89 -28.22 23.63 0.77
C ASN A 89 -27.96 22.59 -0.34
N THR A 90 -27.27 21.48 -0.03
CA THR A 90 -27.06 20.37 -0.96
C THR A 90 -28.37 19.63 -1.20
N ALA A 91 -28.65 19.27 -2.46
CA ALA A 91 -29.83 18.48 -2.82
C ALA A 91 -29.73 17.05 -2.28
N LEU A 92 -30.73 16.63 -1.51
CA LEU A 92 -30.82 15.31 -0.90
C LEU A 92 -31.59 14.38 -1.84
N ARG A 93 -31.08 13.16 -2.03
CA ARG A 93 -31.63 12.20 -3.01
C ARG A 93 -32.23 10.94 -2.39
N THR A 94 -31.78 10.56 -1.20
CA THR A 94 -32.06 9.26 -0.60
C THR A 94 -32.69 9.38 0.77
N GLU A 95 -32.06 10.12 1.67
CA GLU A 95 -32.47 10.24 3.07
C GLU A 95 -32.27 11.65 3.60
N LYS A 96 -33.08 12.02 4.60
CA LYS A 96 -32.92 13.24 5.40
C LYS A 96 -33.10 12.90 6.88
N TYR A 97 -32.43 13.66 7.74
CA TYR A 97 -32.53 13.54 9.20
C TYR A 97 -33.31 14.74 9.73
N HIS A 98 -34.38 14.47 10.47
CA HIS A 98 -35.06 15.47 11.29
C HIS A 98 -34.37 15.53 12.64
N ILE A 99 -33.76 16.68 12.93
CA ILE A 99 -33.20 16.98 14.25
C ILE A 99 -34.14 17.95 14.94
N ILE A 100 -34.71 17.56 16.07
CA ILE A 100 -35.53 18.46 16.91
C ILE A 100 -34.78 18.77 18.19
N ASN A 101 -34.50 20.03 18.48
CA ASN A 101 -34.02 20.46 19.78
C ASN A 101 -35.18 20.50 20.78
N ARG A 102 -35.21 19.55 21.72
CA ARG A 102 -36.26 19.44 22.75
C ARG A 102 -36.26 20.57 23.78
N GLU A 103 -35.18 21.32 23.92
CA GLU A 103 -35.09 22.41 24.91
C GLU A 103 -35.77 23.70 24.40
N ASN A 104 -35.72 23.96 23.09
CA ASN A 104 -36.29 25.18 22.50
C ASN A 104 -37.30 24.95 21.35
N GLY A 105 -37.57 23.70 20.98
CA GLY A 105 -38.56 23.32 19.97
C GLY A 105 -38.12 23.53 18.52
N ASN A 106 -36.93 24.11 18.28
CA ASN A 106 -36.42 24.31 16.93
C ASN A 106 -36.11 22.98 16.25
N SER A 107 -36.32 22.90 14.94
CA SER A 107 -36.03 21.68 14.19
C SER A 107 -35.36 21.95 12.85
N LEU A 108 -34.52 21.01 12.41
CA LEU A 108 -33.78 21.08 11.16
C LEU A 108 -33.89 19.78 10.36
N TRP A 109 -33.95 19.90 9.04
CA TRP A 109 -33.83 18.82 8.06
C TRP A 109 -32.47 18.85 7.38
N ILE A 110 -31.65 17.83 7.63
CA ILE A 110 -30.27 17.80 7.15
C ILE A 110 -29.90 16.47 6.49
N GLY A 111 -28.89 16.51 5.61
CA GLY A 111 -28.32 15.31 5.02
C GLY A 111 -27.32 14.61 5.95
N LYS A 112 -26.97 13.36 5.62
CA LYS A 112 -26.06 12.51 6.40
C LYS A 112 -24.73 13.17 6.77
N GLU A 113 -24.07 13.85 5.81
CA GLU A 113 -22.77 14.49 6.05
C GLU A 113 -22.87 15.65 7.05
N CYS A 114 -23.93 16.47 6.97
CA CYS A 114 -24.17 17.55 7.93
C CYS A 114 -24.60 17.00 9.30
N PHE A 115 -25.33 15.89 9.31
CA PHE A 115 -25.69 15.16 10.53
C PHE A 115 -24.47 14.62 11.27
N GLU A 116 -23.54 13.99 10.56
CA GLU A 116 -22.26 13.52 11.13
C GLU A 116 -21.39 14.69 11.61
N HIS A 117 -21.35 15.81 10.88
CA HIS A 117 -20.66 17.03 11.32
C HIS A 117 -21.22 17.57 12.65
N ILE A 118 -22.55 17.64 12.80
CA ILE A 118 -23.19 18.12 14.03
C ILE A 118 -23.00 17.15 15.19
N LEU A 119 -23.12 15.83 14.99
CA LEU A 119 -23.14 14.87 16.11
C LEU A 119 -21.78 14.25 16.45
N ASN A 120 -20.90 14.01 15.48
CA ASN A 120 -19.67 13.23 15.66
C ASN A 120 -18.38 14.04 15.85
N ASN A 121 -18.44 15.38 15.95
CA ASN A 121 -17.27 16.14 16.42
C ASN A 121 -17.01 15.86 17.91
N ASP A 122 -16.04 14.99 18.19
CA ASP A 122 -15.56 14.62 19.52
C ASP A 122 -14.99 15.84 20.26
N ILE A 123 -15.67 16.24 21.33
CA ILE A 123 -15.25 17.35 22.17
C ILE A 123 -14.15 16.88 23.12
N LYS A 124 -12.92 17.27 22.78
CA LYS A 124 -11.76 17.23 23.67
C LYS A 124 -11.95 18.22 24.83
N MET A 125 -11.68 17.73 26.05
CA MET A 125 -11.51 18.44 27.33
C MET A 125 -12.71 19.26 27.86
N GLY A 126 -13.32 18.76 28.93
CA GLY A 126 -14.41 19.39 29.69
C GLY A 126 -14.14 20.81 30.21
N MET A 127 -14.39 21.80 29.35
CA MET A 127 -14.60 23.22 29.63
C MET A 127 -16.06 23.58 29.93
N ASN A 128 -16.93 22.57 30.06
CA ASN A 128 -18.38 22.75 29.99
C ASN A 128 -19.04 23.41 31.23
N ASP A 129 -18.28 23.70 32.30
CA ASP A 129 -18.82 24.09 33.62
C ASP A 129 -18.09 25.30 34.28
N PHE A 130 -17.42 26.17 33.53
CA PHE A 130 -16.69 27.32 34.09
C PHE A 130 -17.48 28.63 33.94
N THR A 131 -17.59 29.40 35.03
CA THR A 131 -18.03 30.79 35.07
C THR A 131 -17.03 31.72 34.36
N PRO A 132 -17.40 32.97 34.00
CA PRO A 132 -16.47 33.91 33.35
C PRO A 132 -15.15 34.12 34.10
N ASN A 133 -15.19 34.22 35.44
CA ASN A 133 -14.00 34.35 36.28
C ASN A 133 -13.11 33.09 36.25
N GLU A 134 -13.73 31.91 36.20
CA GLU A 134 -13.02 30.63 36.08
C GLU A 134 -12.39 30.47 34.69
N ALA A 135 -13.04 30.98 33.64
CA ALA A 135 -12.49 31.01 32.29
C ALA A 135 -11.27 31.93 32.17
N GLU A 136 -11.32 33.13 32.78
CA GLU A 136 -10.17 34.04 32.81
C GLU A 136 -8.99 33.42 33.56
N LYS A 137 -9.26 32.78 34.72
CA LYS A 137 -8.24 32.07 35.49
C LYS A 137 -7.64 30.89 34.72
N PHE A 138 -8.47 30.18 33.96
CA PHE A 138 -8.02 29.10 33.08
C PHE A 138 -7.07 29.62 31.99
N GLU A 139 -7.39 30.71 31.31
CA GLU A 139 -6.52 31.30 30.29
C GLU A 139 -5.19 31.79 30.88
N ARG A 140 -5.20 32.37 32.09
CA ARG A 140 -3.96 32.70 32.82
C ARG A 140 -3.13 31.45 33.13
N LEU A 141 -3.74 30.36 33.60
CA LEU A 141 -3.05 29.09 33.85
C LEU A 141 -2.47 28.48 32.58
N LYS A 142 -3.19 28.58 31.46
CA LYS A 142 -2.77 28.11 30.14
C LYS A 142 -1.55 28.84 29.61
N SER A 143 -1.46 30.15 29.85
CA SER A 143 -0.26 30.93 29.56
C SER A 143 0.91 30.51 30.46
N MET A 144 0.69 30.41 31.77
CA MET A 144 1.75 30.09 32.74
C MET A 144 2.32 28.66 32.64
N TYR A 145 1.49 27.69 32.25
CA TYR A 145 1.85 26.27 32.21
C TYR A 145 1.62 25.65 30.83
N SER A 146 1.92 26.39 29.77
CA SER A 146 1.67 26.00 28.37
C SER A 146 2.13 24.58 28.01
N GLY A 147 3.24 24.10 28.60
CA GLY A 147 3.74 22.73 28.45
C GLY A 147 2.76 21.65 28.93
N LEU A 148 2.03 21.87 30.02
CA LEU A 148 0.99 20.94 30.50
C LEU A 148 -0.18 20.87 29.53
N PHE A 149 -0.65 22.02 29.05
CA PHE A 149 -1.78 22.11 28.12
C PHE A 149 -1.44 21.50 26.76
N LYS A 150 -0.22 21.75 26.27
CA LYS A 150 0.32 21.12 25.07
C LYS A 150 0.36 19.60 25.21
N PHE A 151 0.91 19.07 26.31
CA PHE A 151 0.99 17.63 26.58
C PHE A 151 -0.40 16.96 26.63
N VAL A 152 -1.40 17.61 27.23
CA VAL A 152 -2.76 17.05 27.28
C VAL A 152 -3.40 17.01 25.89
N ALA A 153 -3.25 18.08 25.10
CA ALA A 153 -3.85 18.25 23.79
C ALA A 153 -3.24 17.33 22.71
N GLU A 154 -1.93 17.08 22.80
CA GLU A 154 -1.21 16.15 21.91
C GLU A 154 -1.71 14.73 22.13
N LYS A 155 -1.97 13.93 21.08
CA LYS A 155 -2.11 12.48 21.31
C LYS A 155 -0.72 11.95 21.72
N PRO A 156 -0.61 10.91 22.58
CA PRO A 156 0.68 10.33 22.96
C PRO A 156 1.57 9.94 21.76
N GLU A 157 0.95 9.79 20.58
CA GLU A 157 1.54 9.35 19.32
C GLU A 157 1.74 10.47 18.29
N LEU A 158 1.22 11.69 18.49
CA LEU A 158 0.96 12.62 17.37
C LEU A 158 2.19 13.21 16.66
N ASN A 159 3.39 13.06 17.24
CA ASN A 159 4.67 13.47 16.66
C ASN A 159 5.71 12.33 16.66
N ALA A 160 5.29 11.11 16.99
CA ALA A 160 6.19 9.97 16.99
C ALA A 160 6.07 9.27 15.63
N GLU A 161 7.20 9.14 14.92
CA GLU A 161 7.29 8.32 13.71
C GLU A 161 7.03 6.82 14.00
N TYR A 162 6.98 6.42 15.29
CA TYR A 162 6.90 5.04 15.77
C TYR A 162 5.93 4.86 16.96
N GLU A 163 5.38 3.65 17.10
CA GLU A 163 4.46 3.29 18.19
C GLU A 163 5.18 3.36 19.54
N VAL A 164 4.60 4.06 20.52
CA VAL A 164 5.13 4.17 21.90
C VAL A 164 4.69 2.94 22.71
N SER A 165 5.49 2.40 23.64
CA SER A 165 5.09 1.22 24.42
C SER A 165 3.78 1.44 25.19
N SER A 166 2.99 0.37 25.40
CA SER A 166 1.73 0.45 26.17
C SER A 166 1.96 0.98 27.58
N GLU A 167 3.09 0.67 28.21
CA GLU A 167 3.49 1.20 29.51
C GLU A 167 3.67 2.72 29.49
N VAL A 168 4.29 3.26 28.44
CA VAL A 168 4.48 4.71 28.27
C VAL A 168 3.17 5.38 27.86
N ILE A 169 2.33 4.74 27.04
CA ILE A 169 0.98 5.23 26.72
C ILE A 169 0.12 5.30 27.99
N ASP A 170 0.12 4.25 28.80
CA ASP A 170 -0.62 4.20 30.07
C ASP A 170 -0.10 5.23 31.07
N LEU A 171 1.22 5.44 31.13
CA LEU A 171 1.83 6.51 31.90
C LEU A 171 1.32 7.88 31.44
N CYS A 172 1.31 8.13 30.13
CA CYS A 172 0.81 9.39 29.55
C CYS A 172 -0.68 9.60 29.84
N LEU A 173 -1.51 8.56 29.66
CA LEU A 173 -2.95 8.63 29.93
C LEU A 173 -3.24 8.89 31.42
N LYS A 174 -2.54 8.22 32.33
CA LYS A 174 -2.62 8.46 33.78
C LYS A 174 -2.18 9.88 34.13
N LEU A 175 -1.12 10.38 33.51
CA LEU A 175 -0.60 11.72 33.74
C LEU A 175 -1.56 12.79 33.23
N LYS A 176 -2.15 12.62 32.04
CA LYS A 176 -3.19 13.51 31.49
C LYS A 176 -4.41 13.59 32.38
N ARG A 177 -4.88 12.45 32.91
CA ARG A 177 -6.00 12.43 33.87
C ARG A 177 -5.67 13.25 35.13
N LYS A 178 -4.45 13.12 35.65
CA LYS A 178 -3.96 13.90 36.81
C LYS A 178 -3.85 15.40 36.50
N ILE A 179 -3.30 15.77 35.34
CA ILE A 179 -3.18 17.16 34.89
C ILE A 179 -4.58 17.79 34.73
N ASN A 180 -5.49 17.10 34.05
CA ASN A 180 -6.86 17.59 33.85
C ASN A 180 -7.61 17.79 35.15
N LYS A 181 -7.44 16.86 36.11
CA LYS A 181 -8.01 16.99 37.45
C LYS A 181 -7.44 18.20 38.17
N GLU A 182 -6.11 18.34 38.22
CA GLU A 182 -5.47 19.44 38.96
C GLU A 182 -5.76 20.82 38.34
N ILE A 183 -5.80 20.93 37.01
CA ILE A 183 -6.21 22.17 36.31
C ILE A 183 -7.64 22.53 36.69
N ARG A 184 -8.57 21.56 36.65
CA ARG A 184 -9.97 21.77 37.03
C ARG A 184 -10.09 22.21 38.49
N ASP A 185 -9.39 21.52 39.40
CA ASP A 185 -9.43 21.82 40.83
C ASP A 185 -8.84 23.21 41.11
N THR A 186 -7.77 23.60 40.42
CA THR A 186 -7.14 24.94 40.56
C THR A 186 -8.02 26.05 39.99
N VAL A 187 -8.76 25.79 38.92
CA VAL A 187 -9.69 26.77 38.33
C VAL A 187 -10.89 26.98 39.25
N LYS A 188 -11.50 25.89 39.75
CA LYS A 188 -12.70 25.93 40.59
C LYS A 188 -12.45 26.33 42.05
N SER A 189 -11.27 26.07 42.58
CA SER A 189 -10.90 26.53 43.92
C SER A 189 -10.26 27.92 43.86
N ASN A 190 -10.52 28.78 44.85
CA ASN A 190 -9.85 30.09 44.95
C ASN A 190 -8.36 29.99 45.33
N SER A 191 -7.80 28.79 45.51
CA SER A 191 -6.39 28.58 45.84
C SER A 191 -5.60 28.09 44.61
N THR A 192 -4.43 28.66 44.37
CA THR A 192 -3.56 28.21 43.28
C THR A 192 -2.57 27.20 43.81
N ASN A 193 -2.72 25.91 43.48
CA ASN A 193 -1.76 24.87 43.90
C ASN A 193 -0.51 24.84 42.99
N ARG A 194 0.25 25.95 43.01
CA ARG A 194 1.41 26.17 42.13
C ARG A 194 2.48 25.10 42.26
N ILE A 195 2.65 24.54 43.46
CA ILE A 195 3.64 23.48 43.74
C ILE A 195 3.29 22.22 42.95
N LYS A 196 2.02 21.78 43.02
CA LYS A 196 1.55 20.56 42.37
C LYS A 196 1.52 20.66 40.85
N LEU A 197 1.20 21.83 40.30
CA LEU A 197 1.31 22.09 38.86
C LEU A 197 2.76 22.08 38.36
N LYS A 198 3.72 22.61 39.15
CA LYS A 198 5.15 22.51 38.84
C LYS A 198 5.66 21.07 38.88
N GLU A 199 5.23 20.27 39.87
CA GLU A 199 5.57 18.85 39.94
C GLU A 199 5.02 18.05 38.75
N LEU A 200 3.80 18.36 38.31
CA LEU A 200 3.21 17.73 37.12
C LEU A 200 3.98 18.10 35.86
N LEU A 201 4.50 19.32 35.76
CA LEU A 201 5.34 19.76 34.64
C LEU A 201 6.64 18.96 34.60
N GLY A 202 7.31 18.75 35.74
CA GLY A 202 8.50 17.88 35.80
C GLY A 202 8.20 16.43 35.39
N LYS A 203 7.02 15.90 35.76
CA LYS A 203 6.58 14.56 35.32
C LYS A 203 6.29 14.48 33.82
N VAL A 204 5.86 15.57 33.21
CA VAL A 204 5.69 15.67 31.75
C VAL A 204 7.05 15.63 31.06
N ASP A 205 8.05 16.36 31.56
CA ASP A 205 9.41 16.33 31.02
C ASP A 205 10.02 14.93 31.09
N ASP A 206 9.82 14.21 32.21
CA ASP A 206 10.26 12.82 32.35
C ASP A 206 9.52 11.85 31.42
N ALA A 207 8.22 12.09 31.18
CA ALA A 207 7.46 11.32 30.20
C ALA A 207 8.00 11.55 28.78
N TYR A 208 8.30 12.79 28.40
CA TYR A 208 8.92 13.09 27.10
C TYR A 208 10.32 12.46 26.96
N LYS A 209 11.14 12.44 28.01
CA LYS A 209 12.43 11.73 28.01
C LYS A 209 12.24 10.22 27.80
N LYS A 210 11.26 9.61 28.46
CA LYS A 210 10.92 8.19 28.26
C LYS A 210 10.39 7.90 26.86
N ILE A 211 9.55 8.76 26.31
CA ILE A 211 9.09 8.68 24.90
C ILE A 211 10.30 8.76 23.97
N LYS A 212 11.19 9.74 24.16
CA LYS A 212 12.39 9.91 23.34
C LYS A 212 13.34 8.72 23.45
N PHE A 213 13.49 8.15 24.65
CA PHE A 213 14.28 6.95 24.89
C PHE A 213 13.66 5.68 24.29
N ASP A 214 12.34 5.52 24.35
CA ASP A 214 11.62 4.44 23.68
C ASP A 214 11.74 4.57 22.16
N ILE A 215 11.66 5.79 21.63
CA ILE A 215 11.86 6.08 20.20
C ILE A 215 13.29 5.77 19.79
N SER A 216 14.31 6.21 20.57
CA SER A 216 15.71 5.93 20.24
C SER A 216 16.06 4.45 20.35
N LYS A 217 15.52 3.73 21.35
CA LYS A 217 15.63 2.27 21.41
C LYS A 217 14.92 1.60 20.24
N LYS A 218 13.74 2.07 19.81
CA LYS A 218 13.03 1.47 18.66
C LYS A 218 13.70 1.75 17.32
N ASN A 219 14.45 2.85 17.20
CA ASN A 219 15.34 3.08 16.06
C ASN A 219 16.56 2.13 16.07
N GLU A 220 16.95 1.61 17.23
CA GLU A 220 17.98 0.56 17.39
C GLU A 220 17.41 -0.88 17.37
N TYR A 221 16.08 -1.05 17.41
CA TYR A 221 15.40 -2.34 17.48
C TYR A 221 14.13 -2.35 16.61
N SER A 222 14.23 -2.58 15.29
CA SER A 222 13.06 -2.53 14.40
C SER A 222 12.94 -3.75 13.49
N GLY A 223 11.82 -4.49 13.52
CA GLY A 223 11.60 -5.56 12.52
C GLY A 223 10.28 -6.30 12.58
N PHE A 224 9.45 -6.12 13.61
CA PHE A 224 8.05 -6.57 13.54
C PHE A 224 7.10 -5.58 14.20
N SER A 225 6.31 -4.86 13.40
CA SER A 225 5.10 -4.24 13.91
C SER A 225 4.12 -5.33 14.35
N ASN A 226 3.32 -5.09 15.40
CA ASN A 226 2.29 -6.04 15.84
C ASN A 226 1.32 -6.42 14.72
N LYS A 227 1.05 -5.49 13.81
CA LYS A 227 0.26 -5.72 12.59
C LYS A 227 0.95 -6.67 11.62
N LEU A 228 2.26 -6.50 11.37
CA LEU A 228 3.03 -7.43 10.54
C LEU A 228 3.08 -8.81 11.21
N LYS A 229 3.32 -8.89 12.52
CA LYS A 229 3.36 -10.16 13.28
C LYS A 229 2.05 -10.93 13.15
N ALA A 230 0.91 -10.27 13.36
CA ALA A 230 -0.42 -10.89 13.22
C ALA A 230 -0.70 -11.39 11.80
N ARG A 231 -0.26 -10.66 10.76
CA ARG A 231 -0.44 -11.10 9.35
C ARG A 231 0.49 -12.24 8.97
N VAL A 232 1.75 -12.14 9.39
CA VAL A 232 2.80 -13.13 9.13
C VAL A 232 2.45 -14.46 9.77
N SER A 233 1.94 -14.46 11.01
CA SER A 233 1.43 -15.67 11.68
C SER A 233 0.23 -16.34 10.98
N LYS A 234 -0.54 -15.61 10.16
CA LYS A 234 -1.72 -16.15 9.47
C LYS A 234 -1.36 -16.93 8.21
N ASN A 235 -0.28 -16.55 7.53
CA ASN A 235 0.05 -17.01 6.18
C ASN A 235 1.29 -17.93 6.14
N GLN A 236 1.76 -18.40 7.30
CA GLN A 236 3.00 -19.17 7.45
C GLN A 236 2.80 -20.44 8.25
N THR A 237 3.70 -21.39 8.07
CA THR A 237 3.79 -22.53 8.99
C THR A 237 4.39 -22.06 10.32
N MET A 238 4.10 -22.78 11.41
CA MET A 238 4.68 -22.49 12.73
C MET A 238 6.21 -22.53 12.70
N GLU A 239 6.79 -23.46 11.93
CA GLU A 239 8.25 -23.58 11.80
C GLU A 239 8.87 -22.37 11.08
N GLU A 240 8.22 -21.85 10.03
CA GLU A 240 8.67 -20.64 9.33
C GLU A 240 8.57 -19.42 10.24
N LEU A 241 7.45 -19.29 10.95
CA LEU A 241 7.22 -18.21 11.91
C LEU A 241 8.28 -18.22 13.03
N ASP A 242 8.60 -19.39 13.59
CA ASP A 242 9.62 -19.52 14.63
C ASP A 242 11.01 -19.13 14.11
N LYS A 243 11.37 -19.53 12.89
CA LYS A 243 12.64 -19.14 12.26
C LYS A 243 12.74 -17.63 12.06
N ILE A 244 11.65 -17.00 11.63
CA ILE A 244 11.59 -15.55 11.46
C ILE A 244 11.69 -14.82 12.80
N ILE A 245 10.93 -15.27 13.80
CA ILE A 245 10.98 -14.67 15.14
C ILE A 245 12.38 -14.80 15.73
N LYS A 246 12.99 -15.98 15.64
CA LYS A 246 14.37 -16.21 16.11
C LYS A 246 15.39 -15.36 15.35
N GLY A 247 15.30 -15.30 14.02
CA GLY A 247 16.19 -14.50 13.19
C GLY A 247 16.11 -13.01 13.53
N VAL A 248 14.90 -12.50 13.72
CA VAL A 248 14.67 -11.12 14.18
C VAL A 248 15.19 -10.89 15.60
N GLN A 249 14.95 -11.80 16.53
CA GLN A 249 15.47 -11.70 17.90
C GLN A 249 17.01 -11.70 17.92
N GLN A 250 17.62 -12.52 17.08
CA GLN A 250 19.08 -12.64 16.95
C GLN A 250 19.70 -11.42 16.26
N ASN A 251 18.98 -10.82 15.30
CA ASN A 251 19.44 -9.65 14.56
C ASN A 251 18.98 -8.33 15.20
N HIS A 252 18.99 -8.23 16.54
CA HIS A 252 18.63 -7.02 17.29
C HIS A 252 17.28 -6.43 16.90
N GLY A 253 16.29 -7.28 16.65
CA GLY A 253 14.98 -6.85 16.24
C GLY A 253 14.85 -6.55 14.75
N PHE A 254 15.90 -6.62 13.92
CA PHE A 254 15.87 -6.38 12.48
C PHE A 254 15.55 -7.62 11.64
N LEU A 255 14.76 -7.41 10.58
CA LEU A 255 14.58 -8.42 9.54
C LEU A 255 15.86 -8.47 8.70
N ASP A 256 16.61 -9.56 8.79
CA ASP A 256 17.68 -9.86 7.83
C ASP A 256 17.09 -10.51 6.55
N THR A 257 17.91 -10.62 5.51
CA THR A 257 17.54 -11.31 4.27
C THR A 257 16.98 -12.71 4.51
N ASN A 258 17.56 -13.48 5.43
CA ASN A 258 17.10 -14.85 5.71
C ASN A 258 15.68 -14.85 6.25
N SER A 259 15.39 -14.00 7.25
CA SER A 259 14.06 -13.88 7.87
C SER A 259 13.04 -13.29 6.89
N ALA A 260 13.43 -12.24 6.15
CA ALA A 260 12.58 -11.61 5.14
C ALA A 260 12.18 -12.57 4.03
N SER A 261 13.10 -13.44 3.58
CA SER A 261 12.85 -14.41 2.50
C SER A 261 11.76 -15.44 2.83
N LEU A 262 11.47 -15.64 4.12
CA LEU A 262 10.45 -16.57 4.61
C LEU A 262 9.06 -15.91 4.69
N ILE A 263 8.95 -14.59 4.54
CA ILE A 263 7.68 -13.86 4.65
C ILE A 263 6.82 -14.04 3.40
N LYS A 264 5.62 -14.60 3.59
CA LYS A 264 4.60 -14.83 2.54
C LYS A 264 3.44 -13.82 2.57
N ASP A 265 3.51 -12.79 3.40
CA ASP A 265 2.47 -11.77 3.49
C ASP A 265 2.42 -10.92 2.21
N ASN A 266 1.29 -10.89 1.52
CA ASN A 266 1.16 -10.17 0.25
C ASN A 266 1.44 -8.68 0.38
N LEU A 267 1.05 -8.05 1.50
CA LEU A 267 1.33 -6.62 1.70
C LEU A 267 2.83 -6.36 1.85
N PHE A 268 3.53 -7.21 2.59
CA PHE A 268 4.99 -7.19 2.69
C PHE A 268 5.65 -7.39 1.32
N LEU A 269 5.25 -8.41 0.57
CA LEU A 269 5.82 -8.73 -0.73
C LEU A 269 5.53 -7.66 -1.79
N ASN A 270 4.33 -7.07 -1.78
CA ASN A 270 3.99 -5.93 -2.63
C ASN A 270 4.77 -4.66 -2.26
N HIS A 271 5.07 -4.44 -0.98
CA HIS A 271 5.95 -3.35 -0.57
C HIS A 271 7.38 -3.58 -1.06
N TYR A 272 7.91 -4.78 -0.84
CA TYR A 272 9.23 -5.19 -1.34
C TYR A 272 9.33 -5.07 -2.88
N MET A 273 8.27 -5.43 -3.62
CA MET A 273 8.19 -5.20 -5.07
C MET A 273 8.40 -3.73 -5.43
N LYS A 274 7.73 -2.82 -4.71
CA LYS A 274 7.83 -1.37 -4.99
C LYS A 274 9.24 -0.87 -4.73
N LEU A 275 9.91 -1.37 -3.68
CA LEU A 275 11.32 -1.06 -3.42
C LEU A 275 12.22 -1.56 -4.54
N LEU A 276 12.09 -2.84 -4.94
CA LEU A 276 12.83 -3.39 -6.08
C LEU A 276 12.60 -2.60 -7.38
N LYS A 277 11.35 -2.21 -7.65
CA LYS A 277 11.01 -1.40 -8.82
C LYS A 277 11.61 0.00 -8.76
N GLY A 278 11.71 0.60 -7.57
CA GLY A 278 12.41 1.88 -7.37
C GLY A 278 13.88 1.81 -7.74
N LEU A 279 14.52 0.65 -7.56
CA LEU A 279 15.95 0.44 -7.85
C LEU A 279 16.23 0.01 -9.28
N TYR A 280 15.41 -0.91 -9.82
CA TYR A 280 15.66 -1.56 -11.11
C TYR A 280 14.71 -1.11 -12.22
N GLY A 281 13.77 -0.21 -11.93
CA GLY A 281 12.86 0.38 -12.89
C GLY A 281 11.99 -0.66 -13.61
N GLU A 282 11.92 -0.55 -14.94
CA GLU A 282 11.10 -1.40 -15.80
C GLU A 282 11.54 -2.88 -15.85
N LYS A 283 12.72 -3.21 -15.31
CA LYS A 283 13.17 -4.60 -15.22
C LYS A 283 12.34 -5.44 -14.24
N VAL A 284 11.59 -4.80 -13.34
CA VAL A 284 10.68 -5.46 -12.38
C VAL A 284 9.26 -5.05 -12.69
N GLU A 285 8.43 -6.02 -13.06
CA GLU A 285 7.11 -5.74 -13.63
C GLU A 285 5.99 -5.81 -12.59
N ARG A 286 5.83 -6.98 -11.97
CA ARG A 286 4.71 -7.31 -11.08
C ARG A 286 5.04 -8.43 -10.10
N PHE A 287 4.20 -8.55 -9.08
CA PHE A 287 4.15 -9.64 -8.12
C PHE A 287 2.83 -10.39 -8.28
N ASP A 288 2.90 -11.72 -8.32
CA ASP A 288 1.73 -12.60 -8.32
C ASP A 288 1.53 -13.19 -6.92
N ASP A 289 0.59 -12.59 -6.20
CA ASP A 289 0.13 -12.97 -4.87
C ASP A 289 -0.26 -14.45 -4.74
N LYS A 290 -0.81 -15.08 -5.79
CA LYS A 290 -1.29 -16.49 -5.69
C LYS A 290 -0.13 -17.48 -5.67
N PHE A 291 0.95 -17.15 -6.38
CA PHE A 291 2.11 -18.03 -6.52
C PHE A 291 3.33 -17.54 -5.74
N ASN A 292 3.23 -16.36 -5.11
CA ASN A 292 4.35 -15.69 -4.45
C ASN A 292 5.55 -15.54 -5.38
N THR A 293 5.33 -15.01 -6.58
CA THR A 293 6.39 -14.86 -7.60
C THR A 293 6.54 -13.43 -8.09
N PHE A 294 7.78 -13.00 -8.31
CA PHE A 294 8.13 -11.74 -8.96
C PHE A 294 8.42 -12.00 -10.45
N HIS A 295 7.98 -11.07 -11.30
CA HIS A 295 8.24 -11.10 -12.74
C HIS A 295 9.30 -10.07 -13.11
N PHE A 296 10.27 -10.52 -13.90
CA PHE A 296 11.41 -9.75 -14.35
C PHE A 296 11.47 -9.69 -15.88
N PHE A 297 11.88 -8.54 -16.40
CA PHE A 297 12.27 -8.36 -17.79
C PHE A 297 13.79 -8.26 -17.91
N LEU A 298 14.34 -9.05 -18.82
CA LEU A 298 15.76 -9.15 -19.10
C LEU A 298 15.99 -8.84 -20.57
N ASN A 299 16.96 -7.98 -20.85
CA ASN A 299 17.34 -7.65 -22.21
C ASN A 299 18.64 -8.38 -22.54
N TYR A 300 18.59 -9.27 -23.53
CA TYR A 300 19.77 -9.94 -24.08
C TYR A 300 19.97 -9.49 -25.53
N LYS A 301 20.98 -8.66 -25.78
CA LYS A 301 21.15 -7.96 -27.06
C LYS A 301 19.85 -7.21 -27.42
N SER A 302 19.23 -7.53 -28.56
CA SER A 302 17.95 -6.97 -29.02
C SER A 302 16.72 -7.75 -28.55
N TYR A 303 16.90 -8.85 -27.82
CA TYR A 303 15.80 -9.72 -27.39
C TYR A 303 15.32 -9.36 -25.98
N LYS A 304 14.00 -9.23 -25.83
CA LYS A 304 13.34 -9.05 -24.54
C LYS A 304 12.86 -10.41 -24.02
N LEU A 305 13.24 -10.75 -22.80
CA LEU A 305 12.92 -12.01 -22.15
C LEU A 305 12.18 -11.75 -20.85
N ARG A 306 11.16 -12.56 -20.57
CA ARG A 306 10.42 -12.50 -19.31
C ARG A 306 10.68 -13.74 -18.48
N ALA A 307 11.09 -13.53 -17.24
CA ALA A 307 11.34 -14.59 -16.27
C ALA A 307 10.50 -14.38 -15.01
N LYS A 308 10.17 -15.48 -14.32
CA LYS A 308 9.60 -15.45 -12.98
C LYS A 308 10.53 -16.12 -11.98
N LEU A 309 10.56 -15.55 -10.77
CA LEU A 309 11.31 -16.07 -9.64
C LEU A 309 10.41 -16.06 -8.41
N ASN A 310 10.52 -17.06 -7.53
CA ASN A 310 9.73 -17.06 -6.29
C ASN A 310 10.21 -15.95 -5.35
N SER A 311 9.35 -15.55 -4.41
CA SER A 311 9.64 -14.44 -3.51
C SER A 311 10.85 -14.67 -2.62
N ARG A 312 11.02 -15.92 -2.16
CA ARG A 312 12.13 -16.32 -1.30
C ARG A 312 13.47 -16.15 -2.01
N ASP A 313 13.62 -16.73 -3.20
CA ASP A 313 14.83 -16.67 -4.01
C ASP A 313 15.09 -15.24 -4.47
N THR A 314 14.04 -14.47 -4.75
CA THR A 314 14.15 -13.05 -5.06
C THR A 314 14.74 -12.28 -3.88
N ILE A 315 14.19 -12.45 -2.68
CA ILE A 315 14.71 -11.74 -1.49
C ILE A 315 16.14 -12.21 -1.17
N ASN A 316 16.44 -13.50 -1.29
CA ASN A 316 17.78 -14.02 -1.08
C ASN A 316 18.80 -13.46 -2.07
N ALA A 317 18.43 -13.32 -3.35
CA ALA A 317 19.33 -12.87 -4.40
C ALA A 317 19.54 -11.35 -4.39
N PHE A 318 18.47 -10.59 -4.16
CA PHE A 318 18.52 -9.12 -4.18
C PHE A 318 18.78 -8.49 -2.80
N GLY A 319 18.62 -9.25 -1.72
CA GLY A 319 18.80 -8.80 -0.34
C GLY A 319 17.59 -8.10 0.27
N TYR A 320 17.60 -7.96 1.59
CA TYR A 320 16.67 -7.15 2.37
C TYR A 320 17.46 -6.26 3.34
N ASP A 321 17.02 -5.01 3.49
CA ASP A 321 17.61 -3.90 4.25
C ASP A 321 18.32 -4.35 5.55
N THR A 322 19.62 -4.12 5.73
CA THR A 322 20.02 -3.02 6.62
C THR A 322 21.19 -2.13 6.18
N GLU A 323 22.03 -2.49 5.21
CA GLU A 323 23.18 -1.63 4.81
C GLU A 323 23.83 -2.03 3.46
N ASN A 324 23.25 -3.02 2.76
CA ASN A 324 23.84 -3.64 1.57
C ASN A 324 22.92 -3.64 0.33
N PHE A 325 21.95 -2.74 0.24
CA PHE A 325 21.44 -2.32 -1.07
C PHE A 325 22.53 -1.49 -1.77
N LYS A 326 23.67 -2.11 -2.08
CA LYS A 326 24.56 -1.62 -3.11
C LYS A 326 23.89 -2.05 -4.41
N PRO A 327 23.27 -1.14 -5.18
CA PRO A 327 22.83 -1.50 -6.52
C PRO A 327 24.06 -2.02 -7.26
N GLN A 328 24.18 -3.34 -7.38
CA GLN A 328 25.07 -3.89 -8.37
C GLN A 328 24.51 -3.46 -9.72
N ASN A 329 25.37 -2.95 -10.59
CA ASN A 329 25.00 -2.19 -11.79
C ASN A 329 24.14 -2.96 -12.83
N ASN A 330 23.74 -4.21 -12.58
CA ASN A 330 22.83 -4.92 -13.47
C ASN A 330 22.01 -6.03 -12.78
N CYS A 331 20.69 -5.97 -12.91
CA CYS A 331 19.73 -6.99 -12.42
C CYS A 331 20.04 -8.39 -13.01
N GLU A 332 20.50 -8.42 -14.25
CA GLU A 332 20.87 -9.59 -15.03
C GLU A 332 22.02 -10.38 -14.37
N ASN A 333 23.00 -9.70 -13.77
CA ASN A 333 24.12 -10.37 -13.10
C ASN A 333 23.67 -11.15 -11.87
N ILE A 334 22.62 -10.66 -11.20
CA ILE A 334 22.00 -11.32 -10.04
C ILE A 334 21.12 -12.49 -10.50
N LEU A 335 20.39 -12.31 -11.61
CA LEU A 335 19.38 -13.26 -12.06
C LEU A 335 19.93 -14.42 -12.89
N PHE A 336 20.94 -14.22 -13.73
CA PHE A 336 21.46 -15.28 -14.61
C PHE A 336 22.05 -16.51 -13.90
N PRO A 337 22.68 -16.39 -12.71
CA PRO A 337 23.08 -17.55 -11.92
C PRO A 337 21.91 -18.36 -11.34
N LEU A 338 20.69 -17.83 -11.33
CA LEU A 338 19.53 -18.45 -10.70
C LEU A 338 18.75 -19.37 -11.66
N ASP A 339 17.94 -20.26 -11.08
CA ASP A 339 17.02 -21.11 -11.84
C ASP A 339 15.76 -20.34 -12.28
N LEU A 340 15.95 -19.48 -13.27
CA LEU A 340 14.88 -18.66 -13.86
C LEU A 340 13.87 -19.52 -14.62
N LYS A 341 12.58 -19.31 -14.34
CA LYS A 341 11.50 -19.89 -15.15
C LYS A 341 11.04 -18.89 -16.20
N TRP A 342 11.32 -19.17 -17.46
CA TRP A 342 10.93 -18.34 -18.60
C TRP A 342 9.42 -18.38 -18.86
N GLU A 343 8.81 -17.23 -19.16
CA GLU A 343 7.36 -17.08 -19.30
C GLU A 343 6.98 -16.39 -20.62
N GLY A 344 5.90 -16.86 -21.23
CA GLY A 344 5.33 -16.30 -22.45
C GLY A 344 5.86 -16.96 -23.73
N GLN A 345 5.03 -16.96 -24.77
CA GLN A 345 5.40 -17.52 -26.07
C GLN A 345 6.51 -16.70 -26.72
N GLU A 346 6.44 -15.37 -26.65
CA GLU A 346 7.48 -14.46 -27.16
C GLU A 346 8.85 -14.75 -26.54
N THR A 347 8.94 -14.97 -25.23
CA THR A 347 10.20 -15.35 -24.58
C THR A 347 10.73 -16.67 -25.12
N LYS A 348 9.86 -17.67 -25.33
CA LYS A 348 10.26 -18.97 -25.90
C LYS A 348 10.76 -18.84 -27.34
N ASP A 349 10.09 -18.01 -28.13
CA ASP A 349 10.48 -17.74 -29.52
C ASP A 349 11.83 -17.00 -29.56
N ASN A 350 12.03 -16.01 -28.69
CA ASN A 350 13.31 -15.31 -28.55
C ASN A 350 14.43 -16.24 -28.09
N LEU A 351 14.21 -17.09 -27.10
CA LEU A 351 15.19 -18.09 -26.66
C LEU A 351 15.52 -19.09 -27.78
N PHE A 352 14.51 -19.51 -28.56
CA PHE A 352 14.73 -20.35 -29.73
C PHE A 352 15.63 -19.65 -30.75
N LEU A 353 15.37 -18.39 -31.08
CA LEU A 353 16.19 -17.62 -32.02
C LEU A 353 17.62 -17.46 -31.52
N ILE A 354 17.82 -17.11 -30.24
CA ILE A 354 19.14 -16.99 -29.62
C ILE A 354 19.91 -18.33 -29.70
N GLY A 355 19.25 -19.44 -29.36
CA GLY A 355 19.86 -20.77 -29.41
C GLY A 355 20.22 -21.19 -30.84
N TYR A 356 19.35 -20.88 -31.81
CA TYR A 356 19.57 -21.16 -33.22
C TYR A 356 20.74 -20.35 -33.77
N GLU A 357 20.77 -19.04 -33.52
CA GLU A 357 21.88 -18.16 -33.91
C GLU A 357 23.21 -18.64 -33.33
N TYR A 358 23.22 -19.08 -32.07
CA TYR A 358 24.42 -19.60 -31.42
C TYR A 358 24.98 -20.82 -32.15
N LEU A 359 24.11 -21.76 -32.55
CA LEU A 359 24.53 -22.98 -33.26
C LEU A 359 25.09 -22.67 -34.65
N VAL A 360 24.47 -21.74 -35.38
CA VAL A 360 24.90 -21.35 -36.73
C VAL A 360 26.18 -20.51 -36.70
N ASN A 361 26.33 -19.60 -35.73
CA ASN A 361 27.45 -18.67 -35.65
C ASN A 361 28.73 -19.22 -35.01
N ARG A 362 28.71 -20.39 -34.34
CA ARG A 362 29.92 -21.07 -33.88
C ARG A 362 30.78 -21.51 -35.09
N LYS A 363 31.64 -20.62 -35.59
CA LYS A 363 32.60 -20.87 -36.69
C LYS A 363 31.98 -21.50 -37.97
N ASN A 364 30.74 -21.16 -38.33
CA ASN A 364 30.02 -21.78 -39.46
C ASN A 364 29.91 -23.32 -39.38
N SER A 365 29.94 -23.90 -38.17
CA SER A 365 30.00 -25.36 -38.00
C SER A 365 28.72 -26.05 -38.43
N TYR A 366 27.57 -25.42 -38.21
CA TYR A 366 26.26 -25.97 -38.53
C TYR A 366 25.52 -25.06 -39.52
N LYS A 367 24.91 -25.66 -40.54
CA LYS A 367 24.01 -25.01 -41.49
C LYS A 367 22.61 -25.60 -41.35
N ASN A 368 21.59 -24.79 -41.58
CA ASN A 368 20.23 -25.31 -41.71
C ASN A 368 20.15 -26.33 -42.85
N TYR A 369 19.50 -27.45 -42.61
CA TYR A 369 19.16 -28.41 -43.65
C TYR A 369 17.65 -28.49 -43.80
N GLU A 370 17.14 -27.94 -44.90
CA GLU A 370 15.72 -28.00 -45.22
C GLU A 370 15.39 -29.33 -45.88
N LEU A 371 14.80 -30.24 -45.10
CA LEU A 371 14.18 -31.44 -45.64
C LEU A 371 12.79 -31.11 -46.18
N ARG A 372 12.50 -31.48 -47.43
CA ARG A 372 11.19 -31.22 -48.02
C ARG A 372 10.15 -32.22 -47.49
N VAL A 373 8.92 -31.74 -47.25
CA VAL A 373 7.79 -32.58 -46.80
C VAL A 373 7.64 -33.83 -47.68
N GLY A 374 7.66 -33.65 -49.01
CA GLY A 374 7.54 -34.76 -49.97
C GLY A 374 8.65 -35.82 -49.88
N GLU A 375 9.84 -35.48 -49.38
CA GLU A 375 10.93 -36.45 -49.21
C GLU A 375 10.65 -37.40 -48.05
N LEU A 376 10.19 -36.88 -46.91
CA LEU A 376 9.81 -37.71 -45.77
C LEU A 376 8.51 -38.48 -46.05
N GLU A 377 7.53 -37.87 -46.73
CA GLU A 377 6.31 -38.56 -47.14
C GLU A 377 6.57 -39.77 -48.03
N SER A 378 7.42 -39.60 -49.05
CA SER A 378 7.80 -40.69 -49.96
C SER A 378 8.49 -41.81 -49.18
N PHE A 379 9.31 -41.46 -48.19
CA PHE A 379 9.97 -42.43 -47.33
C PHE A 379 8.97 -43.16 -46.41
N ILE A 380 8.03 -42.45 -45.77
CA ILE A 380 6.99 -43.06 -44.93
C ILE A 380 6.14 -44.02 -45.79
N ARG A 381 5.66 -43.60 -46.97
CA ARG A 381 4.86 -44.45 -47.87
C ARG A 381 5.59 -45.70 -48.36
N ALA A 382 6.92 -45.63 -48.47
CA ALA A 382 7.73 -46.78 -48.84
C ALA A 382 7.90 -47.79 -47.69
N ASN A 383 7.81 -47.34 -46.43
CA ASN A 383 7.98 -48.16 -45.23
C ASN A 383 6.65 -48.56 -44.56
N GLU A 384 5.56 -47.83 -44.81
CA GLU A 384 4.19 -48.14 -44.40
C GLU A 384 3.27 -48.13 -45.62
N ILE A 385 2.49 -49.19 -45.81
CA ILE A 385 1.68 -49.40 -47.03
C ILE A 385 0.46 -48.44 -47.10
N ILE A 386 0.11 -47.67 -46.05
CA ILE A 386 -1.16 -46.91 -46.04
C ILE A 386 -1.06 -45.52 -45.35
N GLY A 387 -1.61 -44.48 -46.00
CA GLY A 387 -2.29 -43.36 -45.35
C GLY A 387 -1.48 -42.22 -44.71
N VAL A 388 -0.43 -41.71 -45.38
CA VAL A 388 0.35 -40.57 -44.85
C VAL A 388 -0.40 -39.24 -45.03
N ASN A 389 -0.59 -38.51 -43.93
CA ASN A 389 -1.21 -37.17 -43.94
C ASN A 389 -0.15 -36.06 -44.03
N THR A 390 -0.14 -35.32 -45.14
CA THR A 390 0.81 -34.23 -45.45
C THR A 390 0.85 -33.13 -44.39
N GLU A 391 -0.30 -32.74 -43.85
CA GLU A 391 -0.33 -31.72 -42.79
C GLU A 391 0.34 -32.21 -41.51
N LYS A 392 0.15 -33.48 -41.15
CA LYS A 392 0.82 -34.08 -39.97
C LYS A 392 2.33 -34.10 -40.16
N VAL A 393 2.81 -34.50 -41.34
CA VAL A 393 4.25 -34.50 -41.67
C VAL A 393 4.82 -33.08 -41.66
N SER A 394 4.11 -32.11 -42.25
CA SER A 394 4.52 -30.71 -42.23
C SER A 394 4.61 -30.14 -40.81
N ARG A 395 3.59 -30.38 -39.96
CA ARG A 395 3.61 -29.95 -38.55
C ARG A 395 4.73 -30.63 -37.76
N PHE A 396 5.00 -31.90 -38.03
CA PHE A 396 6.10 -32.64 -37.42
C PHE A 396 7.46 -32.04 -37.79
N LEU A 397 7.72 -31.85 -39.08
CA LEU A 397 8.98 -31.26 -39.56
C LEU A 397 9.20 -29.85 -39.03
N LYS A 398 8.14 -29.02 -38.93
CA LYS A 398 8.23 -27.69 -38.32
C LYS A 398 8.63 -27.70 -36.84
N SER A 399 8.46 -28.83 -36.13
CA SER A 399 8.85 -28.96 -34.73
C SER A 399 10.30 -29.42 -34.52
N ILE A 400 11.01 -29.72 -35.60
CA ILE A 400 12.38 -30.24 -35.61
C ILE A 400 13.26 -29.31 -36.44
N VAL A 401 14.41 -28.97 -35.90
CA VAL A 401 15.47 -28.30 -36.64
C VAL A 401 16.52 -29.33 -37.02
N ILE A 402 16.85 -29.36 -38.31
CA ILE A 402 17.87 -30.26 -38.84
C ILE A 402 19.08 -29.40 -39.17
N LEU A 403 20.19 -29.68 -38.49
CA LEU A 403 21.46 -29.02 -38.73
C LEU A 403 22.40 -29.96 -39.48
N ARG A 404 23.17 -29.41 -40.42
CA ARG A 404 24.23 -30.11 -41.14
C ARG A 404 25.59 -29.55 -40.76
N SER A 405 26.52 -30.42 -40.40
CA SER A 405 27.94 -30.08 -40.23
C SER A 405 28.78 -31.05 -41.06
N ARG A 406 29.57 -30.54 -42.01
CA ARG A 406 30.28 -31.37 -42.99
C ARG A 406 29.29 -32.33 -43.68
N ASP A 407 29.46 -33.64 -43.50
CA ASP A 407 28.60 -34.69 -44.07
C ASP A 407 27.66 -35.34 -43.07
N LYS A 408 27.56 -34.79 -41.85
CA LYS A 408 26.70 -35.31 -40.78
C LYS A 408 25.48 -34.44 -40.55
N PHE A 409 24.38 -35.07 -40.16
CA PHE A 409 23.13 -34.44 -39.77
C PHE A 409 22.90 -34.54 -38.25
N PHE A 410 22.27 -33.52 -37.69
CA PHE A 410 21.98 -33.39 -36.28
C PHE A 410 20.51 -32.97 -36.14
N LEU A 411 19.74 -33.75 -35.40
CA LEU A 411 18.34 -33.46 -35.11
C LEU A 411 18.19 -32.76 -33.77
N CYS A 412 17.60 -31.57 -33.78
CA CYS A 412 17.26 -30.82 -32.58
C CYS A 412 15.75 -30.63 -32.52
N ASN A 413 15.13 -30.94 -31.38
CA ASN A 413 13.76 -30.51 -31.15
C ASN A 413 13.76 -29.01 -30.81
N ALA A 414 12.65 -28.31 -31.05
CA ALA A 414 12.54 -26.91 -30.67
C ALA A 414 12.85 -26.65 -29.18
N SER A 415 12.49 -27.58 -28.28
CA SER A 415 12.82 -27.51 -26.86
C SER A 415 14.33 -27.55 -26.59
N ASP A 416 15.08 -28.34 -27.36
CA ASP A 416 16.54 -28.42 -27.23
C ASP A 416 17.20 -27.09 -27.59
N ILE A 417 16.68 -26.42 -28.63
CA ILE A 417 17.20 -25.12 -29.07
C ILE A 417 16.87 -24.04 -28.05
N ILE A 418 15.67 -24.07 -27.46
CA ILE A 418 15.31 -23.16 -26.37
C ILE A 418 16.25 -23.34 -25.18
N MET A 419 16.57 -24.58 -24.79
CA MET A 419 17.53 -24.86 -23.72
C MET A 419 18.93 -24.33 -24.04
N ILE A 420 19.38 -24.45 -25.30
CA ILE A 420 20.65 -23.86 -25.73
C ILE A 420 20.59 -22.33 -25.61
N GLY A 421 19.51 -21.70 -26.07
CA GLY A 421 19.31 -20.26 -25.94
C GLY A 421 19.33 -19.79 -24.49
N GLU A 422 18.69 -20.54 -23.59
CA GLU A 422 18.74 -20.30 -22.15
C GLU A 422 20.16 -20.38 -21.61
N SER A 423 20.92 -21.43 -21.95
CA SER A 423 22.32 -21.55 -21.53
C SER A 423 23.20 -20.43 -22.09
N VAL A 424 22.95 -19.95 -23.31
CA VAL A 424 23.63 -18.79 -23.90
C VAL A 424 23.36 -17.53 -23.09
N VAL A 425 22.10 -17.25 -22.78
CA VAL A 425 21.69 -16.08 -21.99
C VAL A 425 22.32 -16.13 -20.59
N LYS A 426 22.35 -17.31 -19.97
CA LYS A 426 22.95 -17.51 -18.64
C LYS A 426 24.48 -17.62 -18.65
N GLY A 427 25.14 -17.58 -19.81
CA GLY A 427 26.60 -17.72 -19.93
C GLY A 427 27.13 -19.09 -19.51
N GLN A 428 26.31 -20.14 -19.59
CA GLN A 428 26.66 -21.49 -19.18
C GLN A 428 27.42 -22.26 -20.27
N ASN A 429 28.20 -23.26 -19.86
CA ASN A 429 28.83 -24.17 -20.81
C ASN A 429 27.78 -25.01 -21.54
N ILE A 430 27.71 -24.85 -22.86
CA ILE A 430 26.75 -25.56 -23.70
C ILE A 430 27.38 -26.88 -24.16
N LEU A 431 26.94 -27.98 -23.54
CA LEU A 431 27.21 -29.34 -23.99
C LEU A 431 26.17 -29.73 -25.05
N PHE A 432 26.52 -29.59 -26.32
CA PHE A 432 25.70 -30.04 -27.43
C PHE A 432 26.01 -31.51 -27.77
N ASN A 433 25.54 -32.44 -26.94
CA ASN A 433 25.59 -33.88 -27.22
C ASN A 433 24.30 -34.30 -27.92
N LYS A 434 24.31 -34.32 -29.25
CA LYS A 434 23.18 -34.86 -30.04
C LYS A 434 23.65 -35.96 -30.96
N LYS A 435 22.71 -36.88 -31.23
CA LYS A 435 22.91 -38.04 -32.11
C LYS A 435 23.37 -37.56 -33.48
N GLU A 436 24.59 -37.92 -33.84
CA GLU A 436 25.14 -37.71 -35.17
C GLU A 436 24.52 -38.73 -36.12
N ILE A 437 24.16 -38.28 -37.32
CA ILE A 437 23.57 -39.13 -38.35
C ILE A 437 24.42 -38.99 -39.62
N ASP A 438 25.00 -40.09 -40.08
CA ASP A 438 26.05 -40.06 -41.10
C ASP A 438 25.57 -39.80 -42.52
N ASN A 439 24.29 -40.03 -42.82
CA ASN A 439 23.77 -39.85 -44.19
C ASN A 439 22.27 -39.56 -44.22
N LYS A 440 21.79 -39.12 -45.40
CA LYS A 440 20.39 -38.72 -45.63
C LYS A 440 19.39 -39.88 -45.45
N LYS A 441 19.77 -41.11 -45.80
CA LYS A 441 18.88 -42.28 -45.63
C LYS A 441 18.65 -42.57 -44.15
N SER A 442 19.71 -42.56 -43.35
CA SER A 442 19.61 -42.71 -41.89
C SER A 442 18.85 -41.56 -41.24
N LEU A 443 18.96 -40.34 -41.77
CA LEU A 443 18.17 -39.18 -41.33
C LEU A 443 16.68 -39.40 -41.57
N LEU A 444 16.30 -39.85 -42.77
CA LEU A 444 14.91 -40.15 -43.10
C LEU A 444 14.34 -41.28 -42.23
N GLN A 445 15.13 -42.33 -41.95
CA GLN A 445 14.73 -43.40 -41.04
C GLN A 445 14.49 -42.89 -39.61
N GLU A 446 15.42 -42.11 -39.06
CA GLU A 446 15.25 -41.55 -37.70
C GLU A 446 14.03 -40.62 -37.61
N LEU A 447 13.78 -39.81 -38.64
CA LEU A 447 12.59 -38.97 -38.71
C LEU A 447 11.31 -39.79 -38.84
N PHE A 448 11.33 -40.87 -39.61
CA PHE A 448 10.24 -41.83 -39.72
C PHE A 448 9.94 -42.47 -38.36
N ASP A 449 10.96 -43.02 -37.67
CA ASP A 449 10.78 -43.68 -36.37
C ASP A 449 10.16 -42.72 -35.35
N ARG A 450 10.64 -41.46 -35.29
CA ARG A 450 10.08 -40.43 -34.41
C ARG A 450 8.66 -40.02 -34.80
N TYR A 451 8.38 -39.90 -36.10
CA TYR A 451 7.05 -39.59 -36.59
C TYR A 451 6.07 -40.72 -36.22
N TYR A 452 6.47 -41.97 -36.44
CA TYR A 452 5.70 -43.15 -36.11
C TYR A 452 5.42 -43.25 -34.61
N LEU A 453 6.45 -43.12 -33.77
CA LEU A 453 6.27 -43.08 -32.32
C LEU A 453 5.32 -41.97 -31.87
N LYS A 454 5.33 -40.80 -32.52
CA LYS A 454 4.46 -39.68 -32.12
C LYS A 454 2.99 -39.89 -32.52
N TYR A 455 2.71 -40.57 -33.62
CA TYR A 455 1.37 -40.62 -34.22
C TYR A 455 0.72 -42.01 -34.28
N ASN A 456 1.51 -43.08 -34.12
CA ASN A 456 1.06 -44.47 -34.18
C ASN A 456 1.32 -45.28 -32.88
N SER A 457 1.97 -44.72 -31.85
CA SER A 457 2.01 -45.38 -30.53
C SER A 457 0.65 -45.25 -29.84
N ARG A 458 -0.16 -46.31 -29.92
CA ARG A 458 -1.24 -46.63 -29.00
C ARG A 458 -0.88 -47.90 -28.24
#